data_AF-A0A536M8E2-F1
#
_entry.id   AF-A0A536M8E2-F1
#
_cell.length_a   1.000
_cell.length_b   1.000
_cell.length_c   1.000
_cell.angle_alpha   90.00
_cell.angle_beta   90.00
_cell.angle_gamma   90.00
#
_symmetry.space_group_name_H-M   'P 1'
#
loop_
_entity.id
_entity.type
_entity.pdbx_description
1 polymer ?
#
loop_
_entity_poly.entity_id
_entity_poly.type
_entity_poly.pdbx_seq_one_letter_code
_entity_poly.pdbx_strand_id
1 'polypeptide(L)' 'HHLVHWINGGPTDLDNLVLLCRRHHRMVHEGGWQLIKCDDGQIVTIAPTVTFGLPRGPD' A
#
# COMPACT_ATOMS: atom_id res chain seq x y z
N HIS A 1 -8.86 4.98 -3.44
CA HIS A 1 -7.75 4.09 -3.79
C HIS A 1 -8.28 2.67 -3.83
N HIS A 2 -8.10 1.96 -4.94
CA HIS A 2 -8.60 0.59 -5.09
C HIS A 2 -7.67 -0.38 -4.34
N LEU A 3 -8.22 -1.25 -3.49
CA LEU A 3 -7.48 -2.30 -2.78
C LEU A 3 -7.00 -3.37 -3.76
N VAL A 4 -7.91 -3.88 -4.58
CA VAL A 4 -7.59 -4.61 -5.81
C VAL A 4 -7.50 -3.57 -6.92
N HIS A 5 -6.30 -3.38 -7.47
CA HIS A 5 -6.07 -2.37 -8.49
C HIS A 5 -7.01 -2.56 -9.70
N TRP A 6 -7.51 -1.45 -10.27
CA TRP A 6 -8.46 -1.47 -11.39
C TRP A 6 -7.91 -2.21 -12.62
N ILE A 7 -6.61 -2.10 -12.90
CA ILE A 7 -5.95 -2.82 -14.01
C ILE A 7 -5.99 -4.35 -13.83
N ASN A 8 -6.11 -4.81 -12.58
CA ASN A 8 -6.23 -6.22 -12.23
C ASN A 8 -7.71 -6.65 -12.15
N GLY A 9 -8.64 -5.85 -12.66
CA GLY A 9 -10.07 -6.12 -12.64
C GLY A 9 -10.78 -5.71 -11.35
N GLY A 10 -10.14 -4.92 -10.48
CA GLY A 10 -10.78 -4.44 -9.26
C GLY A 10 -11.97 -3.52 -9.53
N PRO A 11 -13.16 -3.78 -8.95
CA PRO A 11 -14.36 -2.99 -9.19
C PRO A 11 -14.27 -1.60 -8.55
N THR A 12 -15.08 -0.67 -9.04
CA THR A 12 -15.22 0.67 -8.44
C THR A 12 -16.48 0.69 -7.57
N ASP A 13 -16.34 0.25 -6.32
CA ASP A 13 -17.38 0.24 -5.31
C ASP A 13 -16.80 0.59 -3.93
N LEU A 14 -17.67 0.81 -2.94
CA LEU A 14 -17.25 1.19 -1.58
C LEU A 14 -16.47 0.09 -0.87
N ASP A 15 -16.60 -1.16 -1.30
CA ASP A 15 -15.93 -2.27 -0.65
C ASP A 15 -14.47 -2.40 -1.07
N ASN A 16 -14.18 -2.09 -2.34
CA ASN A 16 -12.84 -2.07 -2.89
C ASN A 16 -12.14 -0.70 -2.79
N LEU A 17 -12.82 0.34 -2.33
CA LEU A 17 -12.25 1.69 -2.23
C LEU A 17 -11.91 2.10 -0.79
N VAL A 18 -10.76 2.74 -0.64
CA VAL A 18 -10.36 3.42 0.60
C VAL A 18 -9.99 4.88 0.33
N LEU A 19 -10.35 5.77 1.25
CA LEU A 19 -10.02 7.19 1.19
C LEU A 19 -8.61 7.42 1.73
N LEU A 20 -7.76 8.06 0.93
CA LEU A 20 -6.42 8.47 1.30
C LEU A 20 -6.19 9.91 0.89
N CYS A 21 -5.47 10.67 1.71
CA CYS A 21 -4.95 11.96 1.26
C CYS A 21 -3.88 11.75 0.18
N ARG A 22 -3.57 12.81 -0.58
CA ARG A 22 -2.57 12.76 -1.67
C ARG A 22 -1.24 12.12 -1.26
N ARG A 23 -0.74 12.43 -0.06
CA ARG A 23 0.54 11.88 0.45
C ARG A 23 0.47 10.36 0.62
N HIS A 24 -0.56 9.86 1.32
CA HIS A 24 -0.70 8.43 1.57
C HIS A 24 -1.08 7.67 0.30
N HIS A 25 -1.84 8.30 -0.61
CA HIS A 25 -2.10 7.73 -1.93
C HIS A 25 -0.81 7.44 -2.69
N ARG A 26 0.14 8.38 -2.68
CA ARG A 26 1.46 8.20 -3.29
C ARG A 26 2.29 7.12 -2.60
N MET A 27 2.25 7.06 -1.27
CA MET A 27 2.98 6.03 -0.51
C MET A 27 2.53 4.61 -0.87
N VAL A 28 1.24 4.39 -1.12
CA VAL A 28 0.73 3.08 -1.52
C VAL A 28 1.04 2.78 -2.99
N HIS A 29 0.95 3.77 -3.88
CA HIS A 29 1.27 3.57 -5.30
C HIS A 29 2.76 3.41 -5.60
N GLU A 30 3.63 4.17 -4.91
CA GLU A 30 5.05 4.30 -5.26
C GLU A 30 5.99 3.88 -4.12
N GLY A 31 5.52 3.95 -2.88
CA GLY A 31 6.34 3.74 -1.68
C GLY A 31 6.33 2.32 -1.15
N GLY A 32 5.70 1.37 -1.84
CA GLY A 32 5.64 -0.04 -1.44
C GLY A 32 4.79 -0.33 -0.20
N TRP A 33 4.01 0.65 0.28
CA TRP A 33 3.06 0.42 1.36
C TRP A 33 1.88 -0.42 0.87
N GLN A 34 1.41 -1.36 1.69
CA GLN A 34 0.23 -2.16 1.39
C GLN A 34 -0.90 -1.85 2.36
N LEU A 35 -2.14 -2.02 1.89
CA LEU A 35 -3.35 -1.86 2.67
C LEU A 35 -4.13 -3.17 2.67
N ILE A 36 -4.58 -3.59 3.85
CA ILE A 36 -5.50 -4.72 4.02
C ILE A 36 -6.77 -4.20 4.68
N LYS A 37 -7.92 -4.53 4.11
CA LYS A 37 -9.23 -4.32 4.75
C LYS A 37 -9.63 -5.63 5.42
N CYS A 38 -9.79 -5.60 6.74
CA CYS A 38 -10.27 -6.71 7.54
C CYS A 38 -11.79 -6.83 7.43
N ASP A 39 -12.33 -7.99 7.83
CA ASP A 39 -13.78 -8.28 7.77
C ASP A 39 -14.62 -7.34 8.66
N ASP A 40 -14.02 -6.77 9.71
CA ASP A 40 -14.62 -5.77 10.58
C ASP A 40 -14.56 -4.32 10.01
N GLY A 41 -14.03 -4.17 8.79
CA GLY A 41 -13.86 -2.89 8.12
C GLY A 41 -12.61 -2.12 8.53
N GLN A 42 -11.79 -2.64 9.45
CA GLN A 42 -10.53 -2.00 9.82
C GLN A 42 -9.54 -2.03 8.66
N ILE A 43 -8.82 -0.92 8.46
CA ILE A 43 -7.71 -0.85 7.49
C ILE A 43 -6.40 -1.00 8.23
N VAL A 44 -5.64 -2.03 7.87
CA VAL A 44 -4.29 -2.29 8.37
C VAL A 44 -3.28 -1.87 7.30
N THR A 45 -2.25 -1.12 7.72
CA THR A 45 -1.14 -0.70 6.85
C THR A 45 0.06 -1.61 7.07
N ILE A 46 0.68 -2.07 5.99
CA ILE A 46 1.93 -2.84 6.03
C ILE A 46 3.03 -1.97 5.44
N ALA A 47 4.07 -1.71 6.24
CA ALA A 47 5.22 -0.95 5.81
C ALA A 47 6.07 -1.76 4.82
N PRO A 48 6.67 -1.11 3.81
CA PRO A 48 7.61 -1.78 2.91
C PRO A 48 8.81 -2.33 3.69
N THR A 49 9.32 -3.48 3.27
CA THR A 49 10.61 -3.97 3.77
C THR A 49 11.71 -3.03 3.30
N VAL A 50 12.39 -2.38 4.24
CA VAL A 50 13.60 -1.61 3.95
C VAL A 50 14.82 -2.50 4.15
N THR A 51 15.43 -2.93 3.05
CA THR A 51 16.78 -3.51 3.10
C THR A 51 17.75 -2.35 3.14
N PHE A 52 18.26 -2.05 4.34
CA PHE A 52 19.49 -1.25 4.43
C PHE A 52 20.56 -2.05 3.69
N GLY A 53 21.24 -1.41 2.73
CA GLY A 53 22.28 -2.08 1.93
C GLY A 53 23.30 -2.76 2.83
N LEU A 54 23.97 -3.78 2.27
CA LEU A 54 25.15 -4.36 2.91
C LEU A 54 26.06 -3.22 3.39
N PRO A 55 26.60 -3.27 4.62
CA PRO A 55 27.56 -2.27 5.06
C PRO A 55 28.64 -2.14 3.99
N ARG A 56 28.98 -0.90 3.61
CA ARG A 56 30.13 -0.68 2.73
C ARG A 56 31.32 -1.40 3.34
N GLY A 57 31.92 -2.31 2.56
CA GLY A 57 33.14 -2.98 2.97
C GLY A 57 34.25 -1.95 3.23
N PRO A 58 35.24 -2.28 4.08
CA PRO A 58 36.40 -1.43 4.23
C PRO A 58 37.12 -1.29 2.87
N ASP A 59 37.58 -0.08 2.60
CA ASP A 59 38.44 0.33 1.49
C ASP A 59 39.80 -0.36 1.49
#